data_AF-A0AAD7F532-F1
#
_entry.id   AF-A0AAD7F532-F1
#
_cell.length_a   1.000
_cell.length_b   1.000
_cell.length_c   1.000
_cell.angle_alpha   90.00
_cell.angle_beta   90.00
_cell.angle_gamma   90.00
#
_symmetry.space_group_name_H-M   'P 1'
#
loop_
_entity.id
_entity.type
_entity.pdbx_description
1 polymer ?
#
loop_
_entity_poly.entity_id
_entity_poly.type
_entity_poly.pdbx_seq_one_letter_code
_entity_poly.pdbx_strand_id
1 'polypeptide(L)'
;MHIFFLAICSSLFFATQVLGQDHTSCSGAQMDWYTGVVGETPCRTYERLRQICNAEYQVGQMNSSLPPDFCTDQKSACCCNSIAFTLSMLCLNCQAPIGTGSGYDAPAGTLQNYLNASIDGTHKSHCYVPTYQNFTTDIQTAVCNQNMKILDDMYTVAWRDGSWYTRDSHIFTGQSADLYSLPRF
;
A
#
# COMPACT_ATOMS: atom_id res chain seq x y z
N MET A 1 62.63 -13.20 -33.31
CA MET A 1 62.03 -12.13 -32.48
C MET A 1 60.57 -12.04 -32.88
N HIS A 2 59.69 -12.76 -32.17
CA HIS A 2 58.27 -12.91 -32.52
C HIS A 2 57.44 -11.78 -31.93
N ILE A 3 56.68 -11.09 -32.79
CA ILE A 3 55.73 -10.03 -32.45
C ILE A 3 54.43 -10.72 -32.00
N PHE A 4 54.08 -10.60 -30.71
CA PHE A 4 52.80 -11.04 -30.19
C PHE A 4 51.72 -9.96 -30.40
N PHE A 5 50.71 -10.30 -31.20
CA PHE A 5 49.47 -9.54 -31.35
C PHE A 5 48.63 -9.63 -30.06
N LEU A 6 48.39 -8.50 -29.40
CA LEU A 6 47.42 -8.38 -28.31
C LEU A 6 46.02 -8.16 -28.90
N ALA A 7 45.18 -9.20 -28.84
CA ALA A 7 43.76 -9.12 -29.15
C ALA A 7 43.02 -8.44 -27.98
N ILE A 8 42.39 -7.30 -28.26
CA ILE A 8 41.60 -6.54 -27.29
C ILE A 8 40.25 -7.25 -27.12
N CYS A 9 40.05 -7.88 -25.97
CA CYS A 9 38.79 -8.51 -25.57
C CYS A 9 37.79 -7.41 -25.18
N SER A 10 36.99 -6.95 -26.13
CA SER A 10 35.93 -5.96 -25.88
C SER A 10 34.68 -6.70 -25.40
N SER A 11 34.55 -6.85 -24.09
CA SER A 11 33.37 -7.45 -23.44
C SER A 11 32.21 -6.46 -23.47
N LEU A 12 31.28 -6.63 -24.41
CA LEU A 12 29.99 -5.94 -24.42
C LEU A 12 29.16 -6.42 -23.21
N PHE A 13 29.16 -5.64 -22.14
CA PHE A 13 28.16 -5.77 -21.07
C PHE A 13 26.80 -5.33 -21.62
N PHE A 14 26.01 -6.28 -22.12
CA PHE A 14 24.59 -6.06 -22.35
C PHE A 14 23.90 -6.00 -20.98
N ALA A 15 23.62 -4.79 -20.49
CA ALA A 15 22.70 -4.60 -19.37
C ALA A 15 21.30 -4.99 -19.84
N THR A 16 20.86 -6.20 -19.49
CA THR A 16 19.46 -6.60 -19.61
C THR A 16 18.64 -5.70 -18.69
N GLN A 17 17.93 -4.73 -19.28
CA GLN A 17 16.90 -3.96 -18.59
C GLN A 17 15.77 -4.94 -18.27
N VAL A 18 15.67 -5.39 -17.01
CA VAL A 18 14.48 -6.08 -16.52
C VAL A 18 13.39 -4.99 -16.44
N LEU A 19 12.49 -4.97 -17.42
CA LEU A 19 11.25 -4.19 -17.32
C LEU A 19 10.38 -4.87 -16.26
N GLY A 20 10.58 -4.51 -14.99
CA GLY A 20 9.64 -4.86 -13.94
C GLY A 20 8.28 -4.23 -14.26
N GLN A 21 7.20 -4.99 -14.09
CA GLN A 21 5.88 -4.37 -14.12
C GLN A 21 5.78 -3.43 -12.92
N ASP A 22 5.61 -2.15 -13.20
CA ASP A 22 5.36 -1.16 -12.16
C ASP A 22 3.91 -1.27 -11.68
N HIS A 23 3.70 -2.03 -10.61
CA HIS A 23 2.40 -2.15 -9.95
C HIS A 23 2.09 -0.95 -9.03
N THR A 24 2.94 0.08 -9.01
CA THR A 24 2.65 1.31 -8.27
C THR A 24 1.87 2.34 -9.10
N SER A 25 1.77 2.15 -10.41
CA SER A 25 0.99 3.02 -11.30
C SER A 25 -0.51 2.70 -11.28
N CYS A 26 -1.37 3.72 -11.39
CA CYS A 26 -2.82 3.52 -11.46
C CYS A 26 -3.28 3.27 -12.90
N SER A 27 -4.27 2.40 -13.08
CA SER A 27 -4.87 2.09 -14.38
C SER A 27 -5.92 3.12 -14.84
N GLY A 28 -6.36 4.02 -13.96
CA GLY A 28 -7.36 5.04 -14.27
C GLY A 28 -7.37 6.20 -13.29
N ALA A 29 -8.27 7.17 -13.52
CA ALA A 29 -8.31 8.45 -12.82
C ALA A 29 -8.95 8.42 -11.42
N GLN A 30 -9.48 7.27 -10.99
CA GLN A 30 -10.24 7.17 -9.74
C GLN A 30 -9.43 7.58 -8.50
N MET A 31 -8.12 7.36 -8.52
CA MET A 31 -7.20 7.70 -7.42
C MET A 31 -6.38 8.97 -7.71
N ASP A 32 -6.75 9.76 -8.72
CA ASP A 32 -6.06 11.02 -9.05
C ASP A 32 -6.16 12.04 -7.93
N TRP A 33 -7.27 12.04 -7.17
CA TRP A 33 -7.42 12.91 -6.00
C TRP A 33 -6.32 12.64 -4.95
N TYR A 34 -5.98 11.37 -4.72
CA TYR A 34 -4.94 10.99 -3.77
C TYR A 34 -3.60 11.48 -4.29
N THR A 35 -3.30 11.19 -5.56
CA THR A 35 -2.06 11.65 -6.21
C THR A 35 -1.94 13.16 -6.21
N GLY A 36 -3.04 13.90 -6.39
CA GLY A 36 -3.06 15.36 -6.36
C GLY A 36 -2.72 15.97 -4.99
N VAL A 37 -3.16 15.33 -3.89
CA VAL A 37 -2.90 15.80 -2.52
C VAL A 37 -1.54 15.32 -2.01
N VAL A 38 -1.23 14.04 -2.20
CA VAL A 38 -0.05 13.38 -1.65
C VAL A 38 1.18 13.61 -2.54
N GLY A 39 0.99 13.67 -3.86
CA GLY A 39 2.07 13.80 -4.85
C GLY A 39 2.64 12.47 -5.33
N GLU A 40 2.07 11.34 -4.90
CA GLU A 40 2.38 9.99 -5.38
C GLU A 40 1.09 9.14 -5.35
N THR A 41 1.09 8.02 -6.08
CA THR A 41 -0.07 7.10 -6.09
C THR A 41 -0.23 6.40 -4.73
N PRO A 42 -1.44 5.93 -4.38
CA PRO A 42 -1.63 5.21 -3.12
C PRO A 42 -0.81 3.91 -3.07
N CYS A 43 -0.61 3.24 -4.21
CA CYS A 43 0.27 2.08 -4.28
C CYS A 43 1.73 2.43 -3.99
N ARG A 44 2.22 3.58 -4.48
CA ARG A 44 3.58 4.03 -4.18
C ARG A 44 3.75 4.39 -2.71
N THR A 45 2.77 5.05 -2.11
CA THR A 45 2.80 5.31 -0.65
C THR A 45 2.79 4.01 0.14
N TYR A 46 1.95 3.05 -0.24
CA TYR A 46 1.88 1.75 0.41
C TYR A 46 3.21 0.99 0.33
N GLU A 47 3.82 0.96 -0.86
CA GLU A 47 5.12 0.34 -1.07
C GLU A 47 6.19 0.95 -0.17
N ARG A 48 6.30 2.29 -0.16
CA ARG A 48 7.27 3.02 0.66
C ARG A 48 7.06 2.77 2.16
N LEU A 49 5.80 2.66 2.60
CA LEU A 49 5.47 2.35 4.00
C LEU A 49 6.02 0.97 4.38
N ARG A 50 5.78 -0.04 3.56
CA ARG A 50 6.30 -1.40 3.78
C ARG A 50 7.83 -1.42 3.70
N GLN A 51 8.43 -0.63 2.82
CA GLN A 51 9.88 -0.50 2.66
C GLN A 51 10.62 0.06 3.89
N ILE A 52 9.94 0.75 4.80
CA ILE A 52 10.50 1.11 6.11
C ILE A 52 10.92 -0.15 6.90
N CYS A 53 10.14 -1.23 6.80
CA CYS A 53 10.39 -2.49 7.51
C CYS A 53 11.06 -3.56 6.65
N ASN A 54 10.83 -3.53 5.34
CA ASN A 54 11.34 -4.48 4.37
C ASN A 54 11.75 -3.75 3.08
N ALA A 55 13.03 -3.34 2.99
CA ALA A 55 13.53 -2.52 1.87
C ALA A 55 13.39 -3.18 0.48
N GLU A 56 13.21 -4.51 0.42
CA GLU A 56 13.00 -5.27 -0.82
C GLU A 56 11.51 -5.41 -1.17
N TYR A 57 10.60 -4.95 -0.32
CA TYR A 57 9.18 -5.01 -0.59
C TYR A 57 8.85 -4.23 -1.86
N GLN A 58 8.17 -4.91 -2.78
CA GLN A 58 7.57 -4.33 -3.96
C GLN A 58 6.08 -4.65 -3.95
N VAL A 59 5.28 -3.65 -4.29
CA VAL A 59 3.84 -3.89 -4.48
C VAL A 59 3.67 -4.80 -5.70
N GLY A 60 2.88 -5.86 -5.54
CA GLY A 60 2.43 -6.69 -6.64
C GLY A 60 1.04 -6.28 -7.13
N GLN A 61 0.47 -7.10 -8.01
CA GLN A 61 -0.95 -7.00 -8.34
C GLN A 61 -1.79 -7.31 -7.08
N MET A 62 -2.64 -6.36 -6.69
CA MET A 62 -3.54 -6.45 -5.54
C MET A 62 -4.64 -7.49 -5.79
N ASN A 63 -5.01 -8.21 -4.74
CA ASN A 63 -6.03 -9.25 -4.79
C ASN A 63 -7.45 -8.66 -4.73
N SER A 64 -8.26 -8.90 -5.76
CA SER A 64 -9.68 -8.51 -5.74
C SER A 64 -10.54 -9.42 -4.85
N SER A 65 -10.03 -10.59 -4.46
CA SER A 65 -10.61 -11.47 -3.44
C SER A 65 -10.05 -11.09 -2.06
N LEU A 66 -10.70 -10.11 -1.45
CA LEU A 66 -10.25 -9.39 -0.26
C LEU A 66 -9.79 -10.29 0.92
N PRO A 67 -8.80 -9.84 1.72
CA PRO A 67 -8.12 -8.54 1.65
C PRO A 67 -7.16 -8.41 0.45
N PRO A 68 -6.82 -7.17 0.02
CA PRO A 68 -6.02 -6.97 -1.19
C PRO A 68 -4.57 -7.42 -1.08
N ASP A 69 -4.04 -7.37 0.13
CA ASP A 69 -2.71 -7.82 0.51
C ASP A 69 -2.79 -8.46 1.89
N PHE A 70 -1.69 -9.06 2.34
CA PHE A 70 -1.52 -9.56 3.68
C PHE A 70 -0.24 -8.98 4.29
N CYS A 71 -0.27 -8.69 5.59
CA CYS A 71 0.94 -8.35 6.33
C CYS A 71 1.72 -9.64 6.57
N THR A 72 2.79 -9.85 5.81
CA THR A 72 3.64 -11.05 5.89
C THR A 72 5.13 -10.70 6.11
N ASP A 73 5.44 -9.43 6.36
CA ASP A 73 6.81 -8.98 6.60
C ASP A 73 7.30 -9.47 7.96
N GLN A 74 8.54 -9.96 8.03
CA GLN A 74 9.16 -10.34 9.31
C GLN A 74 9.10 -9.21 10.36
N LYS A 75 9.26 -7.96 9.91
CA LYS A 75 9.04 -6.75 10.71
C LYS A 75 7.66 -6.17 10.39
N SER A 76 6.70 -6.51 11.23
CA SER A 76 5.29 -6.32 10.92
C SER A 76 4.73 -4.93 11.25
N ALA A 77 5.49 -4.08 11.97
CA ALA A 77 5.01 -2.77 12.43
C ALA A 77 4.54 -1.84 11.29
N CYS A 78 5.12 -1.97 10.09
CA CYS A 78 4.76 -1.18 8.91
C CYS A 78 3.44 -1.63 8.26
N CYS A 79 2.97 -2.85 8.52
CA CYS A 79 1.73 -3.39 7.95
C CYS A 79 0.67 -3.81 8.97
N CYS A 80 1.01 -4.01 10.25
CA CYS A 80 0.06 -4.36 11.30
C CYS A 80 -0.68 -3.13 11.86
N ASN A 81 -1.28 -2.34 10.97
CA ASN A 81 -2.05 -1.17 11.35
C ASN A 81 -3.15 -0.86 10.31
N SER A 82 -4.17 -0.11 10.73
CA SER A 82 -5.30 0.24 9.86
C SER A 82 -4.94 1.21 8.72
N ILE A 83 -3.85 1.99 8.88
CA ILE A 83 -3.39 2.93 7.85
C ILE A 83 -2.83 2.15 6.66
N ALA A 84 -2.00 1.15 6.91
CA ALA A 84 -1.46 0.24 5.90
C ALA A 84 -2.57 -0.52 5.16
N PHE A 85 -3.56 -1.03 5.90
CA PHE A 85 -4.74 -1.64 5.30
C PHE A 85 -5.50 -0.67 4.38
N THR A 86 -5.75 0.56 4.85
CA THR A 86 -6.42 1.60 4.06
C THR A 86 -5.64 1.91 2.78
N LEU A 87 -4.32 2.04 2.87
CA LEU A 87 -3.44 2.22 1.72
C LEU A 87 -3.48 1.03 0.76
N SER A 88 -3.58 -0.21 1.25
CA SER A 88 -3.75 -1.38 0.38
C SER A 88 -5.10 -1.38 -0.35
N MET A 89 -6.19 -0.93 0.30
CA MET A 89 -7.50 -0.80 -0.35
C MET A 89 -7.50 0.30 -1.41
N LEU A 90 -6.86 1.44 -1.11
CA LEU A 90 -6.66 2.50 -2.11
C LEU A 90 -5.78 2.03 -3.27
N CYS A 91 -4.75 1.23 -2.99
CA CYS A 91 -3.91 0.66 -4.03
C CYS A 91 -4.67 -0.34 -4.91
N LEU A 92 -5.52 -1.19 -4.34
CA LEU A 92 -6.40 -2.07 -5.12
C LEU A 92 -7.26 -1.25 -6.10
N ASN A 93 -7.86 -0.16 -5.62
CA ASN A 93 -8.66 0.73 -6.45
C ASN A 93 -7.84 1.53 -7.47
N CYS A 94 -6.56 1.79 -7.20
CA CYS A 94 -5.62 2.39 -8.14
C CYS A 94 -5.28 1.42 -9.29
N GLN A 95 -4.99 0.16 -8.99
CA GLN A 95 -4.62 -0.86 -9.98
C GLN A 95 -5.80 -1.43 -10.77
N ALA A 96 -7.01 -1.28 -10.25
CA ALA A 96 -8.18 -1.88 -10.86
C ALA A 96 -8.63 -1.11 -12.12
N PRO A 97 -8.94 -1.81 -13.23
CA PRO A 97 -9.35 -1.19 -14.49
C PRO A 97 -10.83 -0.78 -14.48
N ILE A 98 -11.26 -0.10 -13.42
CA ILE A 98 -12.66 0.26 -13.15
C ILE A 98 -13.07 1.61 -13.74
N GLY A 99 -12.13 2.38 -14.32
CA GLY A 99 -12.43 3.67 -14.92
C GLY A 99 -13.05 4.65 -13.91
N THR A 100 -14.31 5.04 -14.12
CA THR A 100 -15.13 5.84 -13.19
C THR A 100 -16.22 5.02 -12.48
N GLY A 101 -16.17 3.69 -12.58
CA GLY A 101 -17.12 2.77 -11.95
C GLY A 101 -16.98 2.71 -10.42
N SER A 102 -17.85 1.92 -9.78
CA SER A 102 -17.78 1.66 -8.35
C SER A 102 -16.49 0.91 -8.00
N GLY A 103 -15.75 1.41 -7.01
CA GLY A 103 -14.55 0.75 -6.52
C GLY A 103 -14.80 -0.53 -5.72
N TYR A 104 -13.70 -1.14 -5.29
CA TYR A 104 -13.72 -2.33 -4.44
C TYR A 104 -13.98 -1.95 -2.98
N ASP A 105 -15.20 -2.21 -2.52
CA ASP A 105 -15.55 -2.13 -1.10
C ASP A 105 -15.20 -3.43 -0.38
N ALA A 106 -14.90 -3.33 0.91
CA ALA A 106 -14.58 -4.45 1.78
C ALA A 106 -15.66 -4.67 2.85
N PRO A 107 -16.18 -5.89 3.00
CA PRO A 107 -17.15 -6.21 4.05
C PRO A 107 -16.50 -6.19 5.44
N ALA A 108 -17.34 -6.17 6.47
CA ALA A 108 -16.91 -6.36 7.86
C ALA A 108 -16.04 -7.61 8.01
N GLY A 109 -14.99 -7.52 8.84
CA GLY A 109 -14.01 -8.57 9.07
C GLY A 109 -12.77 -8.48 8.17
N THR A 110 -12.77 -7.64 7.12
CA THR A 110 -11.67 -7.63 6.14
C THR A 110 -10.37 -7.11 6.75
N LEU A 111 -10.39 -6.03 7.54
CA LEU A 111 -9.21 -5.57 8.27
C LEU A 111 -8.70 -6.65 9.24
N GLN A 112 -9.59 -7.36 9.93
CA GLN A 112 -9.20 -8.44 10.83
C GLN A 112 -8.54 -9.58 10.05
N ASN A 113 -9.05 -9.93 8.87
CA ASN A 113 -8.43 -10.92 7.98
C ASN A 113 -7.05 -10.47 7.48
N TYR A 114 -6.91 -9.19 7.11
CA TYR A 114 -5.64 -8.58 6.72
C TYR A 114 -4.58 -8.70 7.83
N LEU A 115 -4.98 -8.44 9.09
CA LEU A 115 -4.11 -8.52 10.26
C LEU A 115 -3.82 -9.96 10.71
N ASN A 116 -4.76 -10.88 10.49
CA ASN A 116 -4.62 -12.29 10.89
C ASN A 116 -3.89 -13.15 9.87
N ALA A 117 -3.27 -12.54 8.85
CA ALA A 117 -2.41 -13.25 7.92
C ALA A 117 -1.36 -14.10 8.63
N SER A 118 -0.96 -15.20 8.01
CA SER A 118 0.11 -16.08 8.48
C SER A 118 1.31 -15.96 7.55
N ILE A 119 2.52 -15.81 8.09
CA ILE A 119 3.76 -15.82 7.26
C ILE A 119 4.01 -17.21 6.65
N ASP A 120 3.62 -18.29 7.35
CA ASP A 120 3.96 -19.66 6.98
C ASP A 120 2.76 -20.60 6.84
N GLY A 121 1.53 -20.05 6.88
CA GLY A 121 0.29 -20.83 6.83
C GLY A 121 0.00 -21.65 8.10
N THR A 122 0.84 -21.56 9.13
CA THR A 122 0.71 -22.34 10.38
C THR A 122 0.41 -21.45 11.60
N HIS A 123 0.84 -20.19 11.59
CA HIS A 123 0.54 -19.24 12.67
C HIS A 123 -0.82 -18.57 12.48
N LYS A 124 -1.65 -18.53 13.54
CA LYS A 124 -3.02 -17.99 13.51
C LYS A 124 -3.14 -16.47 13.40
N SER A 125 -2.07 -15.71 13.71
CA SER A 125 -2.06 -14.25 13.55
C SER A 125 -0.62 -13.74 13.55
N HIS A 126 -0.21 -13.07 12.48
CA HIS A 126 1.09 -12.42 12.37
C HIS A 126 1.11 -11.05 13.09
N CYS A 127 -0.01 -10.34 13.09
CA CYS A 127 -0.16 -9.07 13.81
C CYS A 127 -0.60 -9.30 15.27
N TYR A 128 0.37 -9.61 16.14
CA TYR A 128 0.12 -9.88 17.56
C TYR A 128 -0.50 -8.67 18.31
N VAL A 129 -0.13 -7.44 17.93
CA VAL A 129 -0.71 -6.20 18.45
C VAL A 129 -0.98 -5.25 17.27
N PRO A 130 -2.17 -5.30 16.65
CA PRO A 130 -2.48 -4.35 15.60
C PRO A 130 -2.66 -2.95 16.20
N THR A 131 -2.03 -1.95 15.58
CA THR A 131 -2.27 -0.56 15.96
C THR A 131 -3.44 -0.03 15.15
N TYR A 132 -4.53 0.29 15.84
CA TYR A 132 -5.65 0.98 15.21
C TYR A 132 -5.35 2.46 15.15
N GLN A 133 -5.54 3.06 13.96
CA GLN A 133 -5.54 4.50 13.74
C GLN A 133 -4.21 5.22 14.03
N ASN A 134 -3.11 4.50 14.27
CA ASN A 134 -1.80 5.09 14.52
C ASN A 134 -0.68 4.18 14.01
N PHE A 135 0.49 4.78 13.82
CA PHE A 135 1.75 4.05 13.77
C PHE A 135 2.37 3.94 15.16
N THR A 136 3.27 2.98 15.35
CA THR A 136 4.19 3.04 16.50
C THR A 136 5.09 4.26 16.37
N THR A 137 5.65 4.76 17.47
CA THR A 137 6.52 5.94 17.47
C THR A 137 7.69 5.83 16.50
N ASP A 138 8.30 4.65 16.40
CA ASP A 138 9.42 4.40 15.48
C ASP A 138 8.99 4.49 14.02
N ILE A 139 7.84 3.91 13.67
CA ILE A 139 7.31 3.97 12.30
C ILE A 139 6.87 5.39 11.97
N GLN A 140 6.21 6.10 12.90
CA GLN A 140 5.85 7.50 12.70
C GLN A 140 7.09 8.37 12.43
N THR A 141 8.16 8.16 13.20
CA THR A 141 9.44 8.87 13.00
C THR A 141 10.05 8.55 11.64
N ALA A 142 10.03 7.29 11.21
CA ALA A 142 10.53 6.88 9.90
C ALA A 142 9.72 7.49 8.75
N VAL A 143 8.39 7.50 8.83
CA VAL A 143 7.49 8.16 7.87
C VAL A 143 7.87 9.65 7.72
N CYS A 144 8.06 10.35 8.84
CA CYS A 144 8.51 11.75 8.83
C CYS A 144 9.89 11.92 8.18
N ASN A 145 10.88 11.10 8.56
CA ASN A 145 12.24 11.19 8.05
C ASN A 145 12.35 10.89 6.54
N GLN A 146 11.43 10.07 6.01
CA GLN A 146 11.37 9.77 4.59
C GLN A 146 10.52 10.77 3.79
N ASN A 147 10.04 11.85 4.41
CA ASN A 147 9.12 12.82 3.79
C ASN A 147 7.90 12.13 3.15
N MET A 148 7.40 11.07 3.78
CA MET A 148 6.16 10.43 3.35
C MET A 148 4.98 11.25 3.84
N LYS A 149 4.00 11.47 2.95
CA LYS A 149 2.75 12.13 3.30
C LYS A 149 1.68 11.06 3.52
N ILE A 150 1.15 11.01 4.73
CA ILE A 150 0.02 10.17 5.10
C ILE A 150 -1.13 11.13 5.43
N LEU A 151 -2.31 10.90 4.87
CA LEU A 151 -3.45 11.77 5.09
C LEU A 151 -3.89 11.67 6.56
N ASP A 152 -4.09 12.82 7.22
CA ASP A 152 -4.46 12.88 8.63
C ASP A 152 -5.73 12.08 8.95
N ASP A 153 -6.68 12.08 8.02
CA ASP A 153 -7.92 11.31 8.14
C ASP A 153 -7.67 9.79 8.23
N MET A 154 -6.56 9.25 7.73
CA MET A 154 -6.23 7.82 7.92
C MET A 154 -5.93 7.48 9.38
N TYR A 155 -5.55 8.48 10.19
CA TYR A 155 -5.39 8.35 11.63
C TYR A 155 -6.72 8.44 12.39
N THR A 156 -7.84 8.64 11.71
CA THR A 156 -9.16 8.75 12.34
C THR A 156 -10.21 7.85 11.71
N VAL A 157 -10.06 7.49 10.43
CA VAL A 157 -10.95 6.61 9.66
C VAL A 157 -10.47 5.17 9.76
N ALA A 158 -10.96 4.46 10.77
CA ALA A 158 -10.92 3.00 10.83
C ALA A 158 -12.29 2.50 11.31
N TRP A 159 -13.00 1.79 10.44
CA TRP A 159 -14.27 1.19 10.80
C TRP A 159 -14.04 0.08 11.82
N ARG A 160 -14.78 0.11 12.94
CA ARG A 160 -14.60 -0.85 14.04
C ARG A 160 -14.84 -2.29 13.63
N ASP A 161 -15.75 -2.50 12.68
CA ASP A 161 -16.06 -3.80 12.11
C ASP A 161 -15.04 -4.25 11.06
N GLY A 162 -14.05 -3.42 10.71
CA GLY A 162 -13.01 -3.72 9.74
C GLY A 162 -13.46 -3.67 8.27
N SER A 163 -14.62 -3.06 8.01
CA SER A 163 -15.06 -2.73 6.66
C SER A 163 -14.24 -1.59 6.03
N TRP A 164 -14.35 -1.42 4.72
CA TRP A 164 -13.81 -0.29 3.98
C TRP A 164 -14.70 0.03 2.79
N TYR A 165 -14.90 1.31 2.49
CA TYR A 165 -15.77 1.72 1.38
C TYR A 165 -15.06 2.74 0.51
N THR A 166 -15.06 2.48 -0.79
CA THR A 166 -14.49 3.34 -1.83
C THR A 166 -15.15 4.71 -1.81
N ARG A 167 -16.47 4.76 -1.65
CA ARG A 167 -17.21 6.03 -1.56
C ARG A 167 -16.72 6.87 -0.38
N ASP A 168 -16.33 6.22 0.71
CA ASP A 168 -15.90 6.91 1.92
C ASP A 168 -14.43 7.35 1.80
N SER A 169 -13.71 6.95 0.74
CA SER A 169 -12.42 7.57 0.40
C SER A 169 -12.55 9.05 0.01
N HIS A 170 -13.74 9.53 -0.34
CA HIS A 170 -14.02 10.96 -0.49
C HIS A 170 -14.02 11.72 0.85
N ILE A 171 -14.06 11.04 2.01
CA ILE A 171 -13.83 11.70 3.30
C ILE A 171 -12.45 12.37 3.29
N PHE A 172 -11.47 11.71 2.67
CA PHE A 172 -10.09 12.17 2.55
C PHE A 172 -9.89 13.40 1.64
N THR A 173 -10.90 13.80 0.86
CA THR A 173 -10.83 14.99 -0.01
C THR A 173 -11.43 16.24 0.63
N GLY A 174 -11.86 16.18 1.90
CA GLY A 174 -12.47 17.32 2.58
C GLY A 174 -13.85 17.72 2.04
N GLN A 175 -14.48 16.88 1.20
CA GLN A 175 -15.90 17.02 0.83
C GLN A 175 -16.84 16.46 1.93
N SER A 176 -16.36 16.38 3.17
CA SER A 176 -17.02 15.78 4.33
C SER A 176 -17.78 16.78 5.21
N ALA A 177 -18.17 17.95 4.69
CA ALA A 177 -19.16 18.79 5.37
C ALA A 177 -20.54 18.11 5.49
N ASP A 178 -20.84 17.12 4.62
CA ASP A 178 -22.15 16.44 4.57
C ASP A 178 -22.18 15.04 5.21
N LEU A 179 -21.05 14.51 5.71
CA LEU A 179 -20.99 13.16 6.30
C LEU A 179 -21.14 13.14 7.83
N TYR A 180 -21.12 14.29 8.50
CA TYR A 180 -21.62 14.40 9.88
C TYR A 180 -23.16 14.37 9.98
N SER A 181 -23.87 14.33 8.84
CA SER A 181 -25.34 14.28 8.77
C SER A 181 -25.95 12.90 8.50
N LEU A 182 -25.16 11.83 8.34
CA LEU A 182 -25.76 10.49 8.19
C LEU A 182 -26.03 9.86 9.56
N PRO A 183 -27.26 9.37 9.81
CA PRO A 183 -27.62 8.79 11.10
C PRO A 183 -26.85 7.50 11.31
N ARG A 184 -26.11 7.44 12.42
CA ARG A 184 -25.63 6.19 13.00
C ARG A 184 -26.86 5.39 13.42
N PHE A 185 -27.21 4.35 12.66
CA PHE A 185 -28.16 3.32 13.08
C PHE A 185 -27.46 2.31 13.98
#